data_AF-X1M903-F1
#
_entry.id   AF-X1M903-F1
#
_cell.length_a   1.000
_cell.length_b   1.000
_cell.length_c   1.000
_cell.angle_alpha   90.00
_cell.angle_beta   90.00
_cell.angle_gamma   90.00
#
_symmetry.space_group_name_H-M   'P 1'
#
loop_
_entity.id
_entity.type
_entity.pdbx_description
1 polymer ?
#
loop_
_entity_poly.entity_id
_entity_poly.type
_entity_poly.pdbx_seq_one_letter_code
_entity_poly.pdbx_strand_id
1 'polypeptide(L)'
;MVISNSAARAILPNNFEAIFSRATNLSFLGTENSTDISTVNFNPGSGSWSLYNQTGSELLFQEAILNSVQFATGTVTVLNTVLNGESVTSSATLNVDWYLGAHVISKDHASYDIGNATCTIFSTSTAENTIWKWSGSGWGSASTSQITTTTDSGDATGTIPQPGTDGAIRIREYSATSTTSTYYKYNLQITAAGFSNYSYD
;
A
#
# COMPACT_ATOMS: atom_id res chain seq x y z
N MET A 1 7.74 -42.86 -16.76
CA MET A 1 6.72 -41.83 -17.05
C MET A 1 7.31 -40.51 -16.62
N VAL A 2 7.62 -39.70 -17.63
CA VAL A 2 8.34 -38.41 -17.64
C VAL A 2 7.33 -37.34 -17.13
N ILE A 3 7.65 -36.25 -16.41
CA ILE A 3 8.73 -35.25 -16.53
C ILE A 3 8.99 -34.55 -15.17
N SER A 4 10.29 -34.29 -14.95
CA SER A 4 10.99 -33.45 -13.96
C SER A 4 10.79 -31.93 -14.13
N ASN A 5 10.88 -31.12 -13.05
CA ASN A 5 11.98 -30.16 -12.74
C ASN A 5 11.58 -28.99 -11.80
N SER A 6 12.57 -28.59 -10.97
CA SER A 6 12.92 -27.23 -10.47
C SER A 6 11.99 -26.41 -9.54
N ALA A 7 12.44 -26.34 -8.28
CA ALA A 7 12.53 -25.24 -7.30
C ALA A 7 11.76 -23.91 -7.45
N ALA A 8 11.16 -23.45 -6.32
CA ALA A 8 11.40 -22.14 -5.71
C ALA A 8 11.12 -22.21 -4.19
N ARG A 9 12.06 -21.71 -3.39
CA ARG A 9 12.06 -21.75 -1.91
C ARG A 9 11.85 -20.34 -1.40
N ALA A 10 10.72 -20.05 -0.74
CA ALA A 10 10.51 -18.81 -0.02
C ALA A 10 11.01 -18.96 1.42
N ILE A 11 11.97 -18.15 1.86
CA ILE A 11 12.35 -18.03 3.26
C ILE A 11 11.44 -16.94 3.85
N LEU A 12 10.46 -17.36 4.66
CA LEU A 12 9.56 -16.45 5.38
C LEU A 12 9.87 -16.54 6.88
N PRO A 13 9.89 -15.42 7.63
CA PRO A 13 10.21 -15.41 9.05
C PRO A 13 9.27 -16.32 9.86
N ASN A 14 9.83 -16.91 10.91
CA ASN A 14 9.28 -18.05 11.65
C ASN A 14 7.83 -17.87 12.13
N ASN A 15 7.01 -18.91 11.88
CA ASN A 15 5.67 -19.19 12.41
C ASN A 15 4.44 -18.71 11.60
N PHE A 16 4.40 -19.00 10.30
CA PHE A 16 3.13 -19.10 9.57
C PHE A 16 2.99 -20.48 8.94
N GLU A 17 2.14 -21.33 9.52
CA GLU A 17 1.70 -22.59 8.91
C GLU A 17 0.40 -22.32 8.16
N ALA A 18 0.47 -22.35 6.83
CA ALA A 18 -0.71 -22.24 5.99
C ALA A 18 -1.26 -23.65 5.71
N ILE A 19 -2.13 -24.16 6.58
CA ILE A 19 -2.82 -25.44 6.37
C ILE A 19 -4.00 -25.22 5.42
N PHE A 20 -3.80 -25.45 4.12
CA PHE A 20 -4.86 -25.41 3.12
C PHE A 20 -5.50 -26.80 2.96
N SER A 21 -6.52 -27.12 3.76
CA SER A 21 -7.12 -28.46 3.80
C SER A 21 -7.96 -28.83 2.56
N ARG A 22 -7.86 -28.11 1.43
CA ARG A 22 -8.53 -28.47 0.15
C ARG A 22 -8.17 -27.66 -1.11
N ALA A 23 -7.12 -26.85 -1.12
CA ALA A 23 -6.67 -26.17 -2.35
C ALA A 23 -5.70 -27.07 -3.12
N THR A 24 -6.07 -27.53 -4.31
CA THR A 24 -5.25 -28.46 -5.10
C THR A 24 -4.13 -27.81 -5.90
N ASN A 25 -4.02 -26.47 -5.97
CA ASN A 25 -2.82 -25.77 -6.44
C ASN A 25 -2.81 -24.33 -5.92
N LEU A 26 -1.73 -23.94 -5.22
CA LEU A 26 -1.38 -22.54 -4.94
C LEU A 26 -0.18 -22.21 -5.83
N SER A 27 -0.39 -21.40 -6.88
CA SER A 27 0.69 -20.93 -7.75
C SER A 27 1.03 -19.48 -7.40
N PHE A 28 2.20 -19.27 -6.80
CA PHE A 28 2.84 -17.96 -6.79
C PHE A 28 3.57 -17.80 -8.12
N LEU A 29 3.01 -17.01 -9.03
CA LEU A 29 3.67 -16.61 -10.26
C LEU A 29 4.35 -15.26 -10.01
N GLY A 30 5.46 -15.27 -9.27
CA GLY A 30 6.36 -14.13 -9.16
C GLY A 30 7.68 -14.47 -9.84
N THR A 31 8.13 -13.65 -10.80
CA THR A 31 9.47 -13.75 -11.40
C THR A 31 10.24 -12.51 -11.00
N GLU A 32 11.28 -12.63 -10.17
CA GLU A 32 12.08 -11.51 -9.63
C GLU A 32 12.59 -10.52 -10.69
N ASN A 33 11.72 -9.63 -11.15
CA ASN A 33 12.01 -8.55 -12.10
C ASN A 33 11.26 -7.31 -11.58
N SER A 34 11.80 -6.11 -11.79
CA SER A 34 11.34 -4.88 -11.12
C SER A 34 9.95 -4.34 -11.54
N THR A 35 9.01 -5.21 -11.91
CA THR A 35 7.61 -4.96 -12.26
C THR A 35 6.64 -5.88 -11.51
N ASP A 36 7.07 -6.51 -10.41
CA ASP A 36 6.40 -7.64 -9.77
C ASP A 36 5.15 -7.26 -8.95
N ILE A 37 4.03 -7.07 -9.64
CA ILE A 37 2.71 -7.14 -9.01
C ILE A 37 2.36 -8.61 -8.78
N SER A 38 2.26 -9.02 -7.52
CA SER A 38 1.87 -10.39 -7.18
C SER A 38 0.36 -10.58 -7.42
N THR A 39 -0.01 -11.45 -8.36
CA THR A 39 -1.43 -11.78 -8.58
C THR A 39 -1.80 -13.04 -7.80
N VAL A 40 -2.74 -12.92 -6.88
CA VAL A 40 -3.31 -14.04 -6.13
C VAL A 40 -4.72 -14.31 -6.65
N ASN A 41 -4.83 -15.41 -7.39
CA ASN A 41 -6.07 -15.84 -8.04
C ASN A 41 -6.56 -17.18 -7.47
N PHE A 42 -7.88 -17.32 -7.37
CA PHE A 42 -8.53 -18.62 -7.34
C PHE A 42 -9.09 -18.93 -8.75
N ASN A 43 -8.84 -20.14 -9.25
CA ASN A 43 -9.33 -20.58 -10.56
C ASN A 43 -10.88 -20.54 -10.59
N PRO A 44 -11.53 -19.99 -11.63
CA PRO A 44 -12.84 -19.33 -11.56
C PRO A 44 -14.04 -20.29 -11.60
N GLY A 45 -13.97 -21.42 -10.89
CA GLY A 45 -14.98 -22.47 -10.93
C GLY A 45 -16.32 -22.15 -10.28
N SER A 46 -16.39 -21.30 -9.22
CA SER A 46 -17.63 -20.75 -8.59
C SER A 46 -17.47 -20.31 -7.12
N GLY A 47 -16.50 -19.45 -6.77
CA GLY A 47 -16.49 -18.96 -5.38
C GLY A 47 -15.43 -17.93 -5.02
N SER A 48 -15.62 -17.36 -3.83
CA SER A 48 -14.60 -16.60 -3.10
C SER A 48 -13.65 -17.56 -2.37
N TRP A 49 -12.42 -17.15 -2.10
CA TRP A 49 -11.50 -17.87 -1.20
C TRP A 49 -11.33 -17.09 0.09
N SER A 50 -11.38 -17.79 1.23
CA SER A 50 -11.33 -17.14 2.54
C SER A 50 -9.89 -16.98 3.02
N LEU A 51 -9.51 -15.74 3.37
CA LEU A 51 -8.27 -15.42 4.06
C LEU A 51 -8.53 -15.30 5.56
N TYR A 52 -7.86 -16.15 6.34
CA TYR A 52 -7.95 -16.17 7.80
C TYR A 52 -6.67 -15.57 8.39
N ASN A 53 -6.74 -14.36 8.93
CA ASN A 53 -5.66 -13.86 9.77
C ASN A 53 -5.91 -14.31 11.22
N GLN A 54 -5.11 -15.28 11.68
CA GLN A 54 -5.17 -15.84 13.04
C GLN A 54 -3.97 -15.44 13.90
N THR A 55 -3.10 -14.56 13.40
CA THR A 55 -1.84 -14.21 14.06
C THR A 55 -2.02 -13.32 15.29
N GLY A 56 -3.21 -12.73 15.47
CA GLY A 56 -3.47 -11.72 16.49
C GLY A 56 -2.85 -10.35 16.20
N SER A 57 -2.06 -10.24 15.12
CA SER A 57 -1.47 -8.99 14.63
C SER A 57 -2.02 -8.65 13.24
N GLU A 58 -1.81 -7.43 12.77
CA GLU A 58 -2.16 -7.02 11.41
C GLU A 58 -1.37 -7.83 10.37
N LEU A 59 -2.05 -8.32 9.33
CA LEU A 59 -1.42 -8.95 8.16
C LEU A 59 -1.37 -7.95 7.02
N LEU A 60 -0.19 -7.74 6.42
CA LEU A 60 0.01 -6.80 5.32
C LEU A 60 0.22 -7.53 3.98
N PHE A 61 -0.57 -7.17 2.97
CA PHE A 61 -0.29 -7.44 1.56
C PHE A 61 0.10 -6.14 0.88
N GLN A 62 1.08 -6.16 0.00
CA GLN A 62 1.49 -4.96 -0.73
C GLN A 62 1.74 -5.27 -2.19
N GLU A 63 1.44 -4.32 -3.06
CA GLU A 63 1.76 -4.35 -4.50
C GLU A 63 1.26 -5.63 -5.17
N ALA A 64 -0.02 -5.91 -4.97
CA ALA A 64 -0.65 -7.15 -5.41
C ALA A 64 -1.96 -6.91 -6.17
N ILE A 65 -2.47 -7.98 -6.77
CA ILE A 65 -3.86 -8.09 -7.22
C ILE A 65 -4.48 -9.27 -6.48
N LEU A 66 -5.54 -9.03 -5.71
CA LEU A 66 -6.31 -10.08 -5.04
C LEU A 66 -7.70 -10.18 -5.66
N ASN A 67 -7.99 -11.33 -6.27
CA ASN A 67 -9.27 -11.58 -6.92
C ASN A 67 -10.14 -12.51 -6.08
N SER A 68 -11.40 -12.14 -5.85
CA SER A 68 -12.44 -12.92 -5.17
C SER A 68 -12.05 -13.35 -3.74
N VAL A 69 -11.36 -12.50 -2.98
CA VAL A 69 -10.95 -12.80 -1.60
C VAL A 69 -12.07 -12.50 -0.60
N GLN A 70 -12.27 -13.39 0.37
CA GLN A 70 -13.12 -13.14 1.54
C GLN A 70 -12.23 -12.99 2.77
N PHE A 71 -12.14 -11.80 3.34
CA PHE A 71 -11.46 -11.56 4.61
C PHE A 71 -12.31 -12.12 5.76
N ALA A 72 -11.90 -13.26 6.29
CA ALA A 72 -12.73 -14.09 7.18
C ALA A 72 -12.46 -13.84 8.67
N THR A 73 -11.24 -13.52 9.06
CA THR A 73 -10.91 -13.18 10.46
C THR A 73 -9.75 -12.20 10.54
N GLY A 74 -9.71 -11.43 11.63
CA GLY A 74 -8.60 -10.56 11.99
C GLY A 74 -8.50 -9.30 11.14
N THR A 75 -7.46 -8.52 11.38
CA THR A 75 -7.20 -7.29 10.61
C THR A 75 -6.23 -7.59 9.47
N VAL A 76 -6.65 -7.32 8.24
CA VAL A 76 -5.81 -7.39 7.05
C VAL A 76 -5.70 -6.00 6.46
N THR A 77 -4.50 -5.63 6.08
CA THR A 77 -4.23 -4.38 5.39
C THR A 77 -3.63 -4.68 4.04
N VAL A 78 -4.14 -4.01 3.02
CA VAL A 78 -3.57 -4.06 1.68
C VAL A 78 -2.99 -2.70 1.35
N LEU A 79 -1.82 -2.68 0.72
CA LEU A 79 -1.08 -1.48 0.40
C LEU A 79 -0.77 -1.44 -1.09
N ASN A 80 -1.23 -0.40 -1.79
CA ASN A 80 -1.05 -0.29 -3.24
C ASN A 80 -1.45 -1.57 -3.98
N THR A 81 -2.59 -2.14 -3.60
CA THR A 81 -3.05 -3.47 -4.01
C THR A 81 -4.44 -3.35 -4.62
N VAL A 82 -4.64 -3.95 -5.78
CA VAL A 82 -5.94 -3.99 -6.44
C VAL A 82 -6.75 -5.15 -5.86
N LEU A 83 -7.95 -4.85 -5.38
CA LEU A 83 -8.93 -5.85 -4.96
C LEU A 83 -10.02 -5.94 -6.03
N ASN A 84 -10.40 -7.15 -6.45
CA ASN A 84 -11.54 -7.35 -7.33
C ASN A 84 -12.47 -8.43 -6.78
N GLY A 85 -13.68 -8.05 -6.38
CA GLY A 85 -14.69 -9.00 -5.89
C GLY A 85 -14.43 -9.48 -4.47
N GLU A 86 -13.82 -8.63 -3.66
CA GLU A 86 -13.56 -8.87 -2.25
C GLU A 86 -14.84 -8.84 -1.40
N SER A 87 -14.80 -9.51 -0.25
CA SER A 87 -15.80 -9.39 0.80
C SER A 87 -15.16 -9.44 2.18
N VAL A 88 -15.79 -8.81 3.18
CA VAL A 88 -15.32 -8.79 4.57
C VAL A 88 -16.41 -9.42 5.43
N THR A 89 -16.04 -10.39 6.27
CA THR A 89 -16.98 -11.01 7.22
C THR A 89 -17.02 -10.23 8.54
N SER A 90 -17.97 -10.55 9.42
CA SER A 90 -18.18 -9.81 10.68
C SER A 90 -17.04 -9.93 11.68
N SER A 91 -16.14 -10.90 11.49
CA SER A 91 -14.99 -11.14 12.36
C SER A 91 -13.68 -10.59 11.79
N ALA A 92 -13.75 -9.82 10.69
CA ALA A 92 -12.61 -9.28 10.00
C ALA A 92 -12.68 -7.75 9.86
N THR A 93 -11.52 -7.15 9.69
CA THR A 93 -11.36 -5.75 9.28
C THR A 93 -10.39 -5.70 8.12
N LEU A 94 -10.78 -5.03 7.04
CA LEU A 94 -9.93 -4.73 5.91
C LEU A 94 -9.53 -3.26 5.97
N ASN A 95 -8.24 -2.96 5.93
CA ASN A 95 -7.76 -1.62 5.63
C ASN A 95 -7.19 -1.57 4.22
N VAL A 96 -7.52 -0.51 3.49
CA VAL A 96 -6.99 -0.27 2.15
C VAL A 96 -6.16 1.00 2.19
N ASP A 97 -4.86 0.83 2.00
CA ASP A 97 -3.86 1.86 2.08
C ASP A 97 -3.16 2.03 0.73
N TRP A 98 -2.66 3.24 0.49
CA TRP A 98 -1.97 3.62 -0.74
C TRP A 98 -0.67 4.32 -0.45
N TYR A 99 0.28 4.19 -1.38
CA TYR A 99 1.40 5.12 -1.45
C TYR A 99 0.88 6.46 -1.95
N LEU A 100 1.32 7.55 -1.31
CA LEU A 100 1.06 8.89 -1.78
C LEU A 100 2.25 9.38 -2.60
N GLY A 101 2.05 9.52 -3.90
CA GLY A 101 2.94 10.27 -4.78
C GLY A 101 2.45 11.71 -4.94
N ALA A 102 3.36 12.67 -4.88
CA ALA A 102 3.12 14.05 -5.31
C ALA A 102 4.33 14.55 -6.08
N HIS A 103 4.10 15.43 -7.05
CA HIS A 103 5.11 16.04 -7.91
C HIS A 103 4.93 17.56 -7.88
N VAL A 104 5.98 18.28 -7.49
CA VAL A 104 6.00 19.72 -7.29
C VAL A 104 6.84 20.36 -8.40
N ILE A 105 6.14 21.02 -9.31
CA ILE A 105 6.71 21.65 -10.49
C ILE A 105 6.53 23.17 -10.44
N SER A 106 7.45 23.90 -11.06
CA SER A 106 7.26 25.32 -11.31
C SER A 106 6.24 25.54 -12.43
N LYS A 107 5.28 26.45 -12.23
CA LYS A 107 4.24 26.75 -13.22
C LYS A 107 4.83 27.23 -14.55
N ASP A 108 5.72 28.22 -14.49
CA ASP A 108 6.17 28.95 -15.68
C ASP A 108 7.24 28.19 -16.47
N HIS A 109 7.71 27.07 -15.91
CA HIS A 109 8.76 26.25 -16.46
C HIS A 109 8.25 24.80 -16.47
N ALA A 110 7.69 24.36 -17.59
CA ALA A 110 7.11 23.01 -17.80
C ALA A 110 8.10 21.83 -17.65
N SER A 111 9.28 22.04 -17.04
CA SER A 111 10.37 21.06 -16.99
C SER A 111 11.38 21.29 -15.86
N TYR A 112 11.20 22.27 -14.97
CA TYR A 112 12.09 22.44 -13.81
C TYR A 112 11.36 22.09 -12.54
N ASP A 113 11.81 20.99 -11.96
CA ASP A 113 11.32 20.51 -10.68
C ASP A 113 11.81 21.41 -9.56
N ILE A 114 10.88 21.76 -8.67
CA ILE A 114 11.20 22.53 -7.48
C ILE A 114 11.83 21.54 -6.50
N GLY A 115 13.13 21.27 -6.66
CA GLY A 115 13.87 20.18 -6.01
C GLY A 115 13.37 19.81 -4.61
N ASN A 116 13.69 20.64 -3.60
CA ASN A 116 13.30 20.43 -2.19
C ASN A 116 12.14 21.33 -1.76
N ALA A 117 10.91 20.84 -1.92
CA ALA A 117 9.73 21.40 -1.27
C ALA A 117 9.40 20.59 -0.01
N THR A 118 8.98 21.26 1.06
CA THR A 118 8.41 20.60 2.22
C THR A 118 6.93 20.31 1.95
N CYS A 119 6.54 19.06 2.14
CA CYS A 119 5.18 18.57 1.99
C CYS A 119 4.66 18.09 3.35
N THR A 120 3.60 18.73 3.84
CA THR A 120 2.88 18.31 5.05
C THR A 120 1.56 17.68 4.65
N ILE A 121 1.37 16.42 5.02
CA ILE A 121 0.14 15.67 4.79
C ILE A 121 -0.55 15.56 6.14
N PHE A 122 -1.82 15.92 6.21
CA PHE A 122 -2.59 15.84 7.44
C PHE A 122 -4.03 15.44 7.19
N SER A 123 -4.57 14.64 8.11
CA SER A 123 -5.95 14.18 8.07
C SER A 123 -6.90 15.36 8.33
N THR A 124 -8.05 15.37 7.65
CA THR A 124 -9.13 16.30 7.99
C THR A 124 -9.80 15.94 9.32
N SER A 125 -9.56 14.73 9.83
CA SER A 125 -9.97 14.27 11.15
C SER A 125 -8.77 14.30 12.11
N THR A 126 -8.95 14.86 13.29
CA THR A 126 -7.91 14.90 14.32
C THR A 126 -7.87 13.65 15.19
N ALA A 127 -8.83 12.72 15.03
CA ALA A 127 -8.91 11.50 15.84
C ALA A 127 -8.18 10.30 15.20
N GLU A 128 -7.98 10.32 13.89
CA GLU A 128 -7.61 9.13 13.12
C GLU A 128 -6.13 9.19 12.69
N ASN A 129 -5.33 8.29 13.25
CA ASN A 129 -3.92 8.12 12.89
C ASN A 129 -3.82 7.24 11.64
N THR A 130 -3.87 7.85 10.47
CA THR A 130 -3.93 7.13 9.18
C THR A 130 -2.89 7.58 8.16
N ILE A 131 -1.82 8.20 8.63
CA ILE A 131 -0.68 8.64 7.82
C ILE A 131 0.60 8.05 8.40
N TRP A 132 1.37 7.40 7.55
CA TRP A 132 2.65 6.78 7.90
C TRP A 132 3.76 7.34 7.02
N LYS A 133 4.95 7.50 7.61
CA LYS A 133 6.18 7.87 6.91
C LYS A 133 7.15 6.69 6.96
N TRP A 134 7.75 6.34 5.83
CA TRP A 134 8.83 5.37 5.79
C TRP A 134 10.07 5.94 6.47
N SER A 135 10.72 5.14 7.31
CA SER A 135 11.86 5.54 8.17
C SER A 135 13.18 4.88 7.77
N GLY A 136 13.29 4.41 6.53
CA GLY A 136 14.45 3.72 5.98
C GLY A 136 14.45 2.20 6.19
N SER A 137 13.81 1.70 7.25
CA SER A 137 13.71 0.25 7.53
C SER A 137 12.27 -0.29 7.61
N GLY A 138 11.28 0.57 7.39
CA GLY A 138 9.87 0.23 7.54
C GLY A 138 8.96 1.45 7.64
N TRP A 139 7.65 1.21 7.58
CA TRP A 139 6.64 2.19 7.94
C TRP A 139 6.75 2.52 9.42
N GLY A 140 6.89 3.81 9.75
CA GLY A 140 6.91 4.30 11.13
C GLY A 140 5.54 4.16 11.83
N SER A 141 5.36 4.87 12.94
CA SER A 141 4.07 4.90 13.63
C SER A 141 3.01 5.69 12.85
N ALA A 142 1.77 5.25 12.97
CA ALA A 142 0.61 5.97 12.44
C ALA A 142 0.47 7.33 13.13
N SER A 143 0.13 8.37 12.36
CA SER A 143 -0.06 9.74 12.84
C SER A 143 -1.22 10.41 12.11
N THR A 144 -1.76 11.48 12.69
CA THR A 144 -2.70 12.40 12.03
C THR A 144 -2.02 13.34 11.03
N SER A 145 -0.69 13.49 11.13
CA SER A 145 0.12 14.35 10.27
C SER A 145 1.53 13.81 10.08
N GLN A 146 2.06 13.94 8.87
CA GLN A 146 3.44 13.62 8.53
C GLN A 146 4.04 14.71 7.65
N ILE A 147 5.34 14.94 7.82
CA ILE A 147 6.13 15.87 7.00
C ILE A 147 7.14 15.07 6.19
N THR A 148 7.16 15.30 4.89
CA THR A 148 8.19 14.80 3.98
C THR A 148 8.74 15.94 3.12
N THR A 149 9.84 15.68 2.43
CA THR A 149 10.43 16.60 1.48
C THR A 149 10.45 15.94 0.12
N THR A 150 10.14 16.69 -0.93
CA THR A 150 10.48 16.23 -2.27
C THR A 150 12.00 16.16 -2.40
N THR A 151 12.51 15.18 -3.14
CA THR A 151 13.95 14.96 -3.25
C THR A 151 14.50 15.54 -4.54
N ASP A 152 15.65 16.21 -4.41
CA ASP A 152 16.54 16.56 -5.49
C ASP A 152 17.60 15.47 -5.67
N SER A 153 17.28 14.38 -6.38
CA SER A 153 18.23 13.30 -6.63
C SER A 153 19.01 13.54 -7.93
N GLY A 154 19.87 14.56 -7.99
CA GLY A 154 20.82 14.81 -9.08
C GLY A 154 20.20 15.28 -10.41
N ASP A 155 19.07 14.70 -10.76
CA ASP A 155 18.02 15.24 -11.60
C ASP A 155 16.90 15.61 -10.61
N ALA A 156 16.75 16.89 -10.27
CA ALA A 156 15.66 17.35 -9.42
C ALA A 156 14.36 16.75 -9.99
N THR A 157 13.67 15.87 -9.25
CA THR A 157 12.42 15.27 -9.72
C THR A 157 11.21 15.94 -9.09
N GLY A 158 11.41 16.73 -8.03
CA GLY A 158 10.32 17.45 -7.35
C GLY A 158 9.27 16.49 -6.79
N THR A 159 9.59 15.21 -6.61
CA THR A 159 8.64 14.20 -6.17
C THR A 159 8.82 13.83 -4.71
N ILE A 160 7.74 13.48 -4.02
CA ILE A 160 7.83 12.68 -2.79
C ILE A 160 8.61 11.38 -3.09
N PRO A 161 9.50 10.92 -2.18
CA PRO A 161 10.26 9.69 -2.37
C PRO A 161 9.37 8.48 -2.68
N GLN A 162 9.90 7.61 -3.54
CA GLN A 162 9.24 6.36 -3.91
C GLN A 162 9.11 5.40 -2.71
N PRO A 163 8.15 4.46 -2.73
CA PRO A 163 8.00 3.45 -1.69
C PRO A 163 9.31 2.72 -1.37
N GLY A 164 9.51 2.39 -0.09
CA GLY A 164 10.75 1.78 0.40
C GLY A 164 11.93 2.75 0.57
N THR A 165 11.80 4.01 0.16
CA THR A 165 12.79 5.08 0.38
C THR A 165 12.40 5.93 1.59
N ASP A 166 13.39 6.39 2.37
CA ASP A 166 13.15 7.27 3.52
C ASP A 166 12.33 8.50 3.11
N GLY A 167 11.27 8.78 3.88
CA GLY A 167 10.34 9.85 3.58
C GLY A 167 9.19 9.52 2.64
N ALA A 168 9.09 8.31 2.09
CA ALA A 168 7.89 7.87 1.38
C ALA A 168 6.65 7.96 2.30
N ILE A 169 5.49 8.27 1.74
CA ILE A 169 4.24 8.44 2.49
C ILE A 169 3.25 7.34 2.11
N ARG A 170 2.61 6.78 3.14
CA ARG A 170 1.46 5.88 3.04
C ARG A 170 0.26 6.52 3.74
N ILE A 171 -0.91 6.40 3.12
CA ILE A 171 -2.19 6.88 3.65
C ILE A 171 -3.25 5.78 3.59
N ARG A 172 -4.25 5.83 4.47
CA ARG A 172 -5.42 4.95 4.40
C ARG A 172 -6.51 5.56 3.54
N GLU A 173 -6.99 4.88 2.52
CA GLU A 173 -8.20 5.32 1.82
C GLU A 173 -9.44 5.00 2.66
N TYR A 174 -9.56 3.75 3.09
CA TYR A 174 -10.68 3.32 3.93
C TYR A 174 -10.35 2.14 4.85
N SER A 175 -11.19 1.96 5.86
CA SER A 175 -11.27 0.76 6.69
C SER A 175 -12.68 0.18 6.60
N ALA A 176 -12.81 -1.12 6.37
CA ALA A 176 -14.06 -1.81 6.14
C ALA A 176 -14.24 -2.98 7.10
N THR A 177 -15.48 -3.15 7.55
CA THR A 177 -16.03 -4.33 8.21
C THR A 177 -17.13 -4.92 7.33
N SER A 178 -17.78 -6.00 7.74
CA SER A 178 -18.89 -6.58 6.96
C SER A 178 -20.07 -5.65 6.72
N THR A 179 -20.23 -4.60 7.51
CA THR A 179 -21.44 -3.75 7.49
C THR A 179 -21.15 -2.27 7.22
N THR A 180 -19.91 -1.83 7.38
CA THR A 180 -19.56 -0.41 7.29
C THR A 180 -18.17 -0.21 6.71
N SER A 181 -18.03 0.89 5.97
CA SER A 181 -16.75 1.41 5.51
C SER A 181 -16.57 2.83 6.02
N THR A 182 -15.39 3.12 6.58
CA THR A 182 -14.97 4.46 7.00
C THR A 182 -13.92 4.96 6.01
N TYR A 183 -14.23 6.04 5.29
CA TYR A 183 -13.33 6.67 4.32
C TYR A 183 -12.63 7.87 4.94
N TYR A 184 -11.37 8.08 4.57
CA TYR A 184 -10.54 9.14 5.12
C TYR A 184 -10.24 10.21 4.07
N LYS A 185 -10.08 11.46 4.53
CA LYS A 185 -9.73 12.61 3.69
C LYS A 185 -8.48 13.26 4.24
N TYR A 186 -7.64 13.71 3.33
CA TYR A 186 -6.34 14.32 3.64
C TYR A 186 -6.20 15.65 2.93
N ASN A 187 -5.52 16.57 3.58
CA ASN A 187 -5.02 17.78 2.96
C ASN A 187 -3.51 17.64 2.72
N LEU A 188 -3.04 18.23 1.63
CA LEU A 188 -1.63 18.37 1.31
C LEU A 188 -1.27 19.86 1.30
N GLN A 189 -0.35 20.25 2.17
CA GLN A 189 0.26 21.57 2.17
C GLN A 189 1.69 21.46 1.65
N ILE A 190 2.04 22.36 0.72
CA ILE A 190 3.37 22.40 0.11
C ILE A 190 3.99 23.77 0.38
N THR A 191 5.27 23.79 0.74
CA THR A 191 6.04 25.02 0.94
C THR A 191 7.40 24.85 0.31
N ALA A 192 7.75 25.74 -0.62
CA ALA A 192 9.04 25.75 -1.30
C ALA A 192 9.69 27.14 -1.13
N ALA A 193 10.97 27.16 -0.79
CA ALA A 193 11.71 28.40 -0.63
C ALA A 193 11.98 29.06 -2.00
N GLY A 194 11.73 30.35 -2.12
CA GLY A 194 11.93 31.10 -3.37
C GLY A 194 10.80 30.97 -4.40
N PHE A 195 9.72 30.26 -4.07
CA PHE A 195 8.54 30.12 -4.91
C PHE A 195 7.27 30.57 -4.16
N SER A 196 6.29 31.08 -4.89
CA SER A 196 4.97 31.45 -4.37
C SER A 196 3.94 30.42 -4.82
N ASN A 197 2.93 30.17 -3.98
CA ASN A 197 1.80 29.33 -4.36
C ASN A 197 1.09 29.91 -5.58
N TYR A 198 0.80 29.06 -6.55
CA TYR A 198 0.02 29.45 -7.71
C TYR A 198 -1.47 29.14 -7.50
N SER A 199 -2.34 30.13 -7.72
CA SER A 199 -3.78 29.94 -7.77
C SER A 199 -4.20 29.72 -9.23
N TYR A 200 -4.83 28.58 -9.52
CA TYR A 200 -5.56 28.40 -10.77
C TYR A 200 -6.93 29.06 -10.58
N ASP A 201 -6.96 30.38 -10.76
CA ASP A 201 -8.22 31.12 -10.87
C ASP A 201 -8.90 30.83 -12.21
#